data_AF-R9MEP6-F1
#
_entry.id   AF-R9MEP6-F1
#
_cell.length_a   1.000
_cell.length_b   1.000
_cell.length_c   1.000
_cell.angle_alpha   90.00
_cell.angle_beta   90.00
_cell.angle_gamma   90.00
#
_symmetry.space_group_name_H-M   'P 1'
#
loop_
_entity.id
_entity.type
_entity.pdbx_description
1 polymer ?
#
loop_
_entity_poly.entity_id
_entity_poly.type
_entity_poly.pdbx_seq_one_letter_code
_entity_poly.pdbx_strand_id
1 'polypeptide(L)'
;MNGKKVSLTGEIHISTGSVYTTVDALETLKCVGLTYGLYDRAEDIRGARVMLEEGDKPALVVQSDISHHGSPLWETIRVITDDPEQIHRYLAFREVVKMIRQMEIEREHGPAPEKPLSPKKKEAKGHER
;
A
#
# COMPACT_ATOMS: atom_id res chain seq x y z
N MET A 1 1.51 18.87 -26.77
CA MET A 1 2.08 17.80 -25.93
C MET A 1 1.05 16.69 -25.80
N ASN A 2 1.35 15.46 -26.24
CA ASN A 2 0.45 14.31 -26.06
C ASN A 2 0.84 13.59 -24.76
N GLY A 3 0.31 14.05 -23.63
CA GLY A 3 0.56 13.44 -22.32
C GLY A 3 -0.03 12.02 -22.25
N LYS A 4 0.51 11.19 -21.35
CA LYS A 4 -0.07 9.86 -21.08
C LYS A 4 -1.48 10.03 -20.52
N LYS A 5 -2.42 9.19 -20.97
CA LYS A 5 -3.81 9.18 -20.52
C LYS A 5 -3.99 8.12 -19.45
N VAL A 6 -4.79 8.44 -18.44
CA VAL A 6 -5.23 7.51 -17.40
C VAL A 6 -6.75 7.43 -17.41
N SER A 7 -7.28 6.23 -17.19
CA SER A 7 -8.71 6.01 -16.98
C SER A 7 -8.94 5.89 -15.49
N LEU A 8 -9.92 6.63 -14.97
CA LEU A 8 -10.29 6.64 -13.56
C LEU A 8 -11.74 6.19 -13.42
N THR A 9 -12.03 5.52 -12.32
CA THR A 9 -13.38 5.10 -11.94
C THR A 9 -13.81 5.91 -10.72
N GLY A 10 -15.04 6.43 -10.73
CA GLY A 10 -15.54 7.28 -9.67
C GLY A 10 -17.01 7.64 -9.86
N GLU A 11 -17.56 8.38 -8.90
CA GLU A 11 -18.94 8.86 -8.97
C GLU A 11 -19.00 10.12 -9.83
N ILE A 12 -19.94 10.14 -10.77
CA ILE A 12 -20.15 11.27 -11.67
C ILE A 12 -21.24 12.17 -11.09
N HIS A 13 -20.89 13.43 -10.86
CA HIS A 13 -21.78 14.48 -10.43
C HIS A 13 -22.12 15.37 -11.61
N ILE A 14 -23.41 15.46 -11.93
CA ILE A 14 -23.93 16.29 -13.02
C ILE A 14 -24.79 17.39 -12.40
N SER A 15 -24.40 18.64 -12.61
CA SER A 15 -25.19 19.81 -12.21
C SER A 15 -25.33 20.77 -13.39
N THR A 16 -26.28 21.70 -13.31
CA THR A 16 -26.54 22.67 -14.38
C THR A 16 -25.28 23.49 -14.65
N GLY A 17 -24.59 23.17 -15.75
CA GLY A 17 -23.36 23.86 -16.19
C GLY A 17 -22.04 23.22 -15.77
N SER A 18 -22.04 22.10 -15.03
CA SER A 18 -20.79 21.38 -14.72
C SER A 18 -20.97 19.87 -14.60
N VAL A 19 -19.93 19.15 -15.03
CA VAL A 19 -19.77 17.72 -14.78
C VAL A 19 -18.44 17.54 -14.07
N TYR A 20 -18.45 16.94 -12.90
CA TYR A 20 -17.23 16.58 -12.17
C TYR A 20 -17.33 15.16 -11.64
N THR A 21 -16.20 14.54 -11.34
CA THR A 21 -16.13 13.16 -10.88
C THR A 21 -15.34 13.11 -9.59
N THR A 22 -15.88 12.44 -8.58
CA THR A 22 -15.14 12.10 -7.37
C THR A 22 -14.50 10.74 -7.55
N VAL A 23 -13.18 10.68 -7.37
CA VAL A 23 -12.36 9.48 -7.54
C VAL A 23 -11.59 9.21 -6.25
N ASP A 24 -11.28 7.95 -5.99
CA ASP A 24 -10.39 7.59 -4.89
C ASP A 24 -8.99 8.16 -5.15
N ALA A 25 -8.48 8.96 -4.19
CA ALA A 25 -7.25 9.71 -4.38
C ALA A 25 -6.02 8.79 -4.46
N LEU A 26 -5.96 7.77 -3.59
CA LEU A 26 -4.85 6.82 -3.54
C LEU A 26 -4.83 5.92 -4.78
N GLU A 27 -5.98 5.42 -5.22
CA GLU A 27 -6.11 4.60 -6.43
C GLU A 27 -5.80 5.41 -7.69
N THR A 28 -6.20 6.68 -7.71
CA THR A 28 -5.82 7.62 -8.78
C THR A 28 -4.31 7.77 -8.86
N LEU A 29 -3.65 7.97 -7.71
CA LEU A 29 -2.19 8.05 -7.66
C LEU A 29 -1.53 6.77 -8.19
N LYS A 30 -1.99 5.60 -7.76
CA LYS A 30 -1.48 4.30 -8.26
C LYS A 30 -1.65 4.15 -9.77
N CYS A 31 -2.79 4.58 -10.31
CA CYS A 31 -3.06 4.57 -11.76
C CYS A 31 -2.09 5.47 -12.55
N VAL A 32 -1.73 6.63 -11.99
CA VAL A 32 -0.65 7.46 -12.54
C VAL A 32 0.69 6.71 -12.44
N GLY A 33 1.01 6.14 -11.28
CA GLY A 33 2.24 5.35 -11.08
C GLY A 33 2.39 4.22 -12.11
N LEU A 34 1.36 3.41 -12.32
CA LEU A 34 1.31 2.34 -13.31
C LEU A 34 1.62 2.87 -14.72
N THR A 35 1.03 3.99 -15.08
CA THR A 35 1.18 4.61 -16.41
C THR A 35 2.60 5.10 -16.67
N TYR A 36 3.34 5.46 -15.62
CA TYR A 36 4.74 5.87 -15.69
C TYR A 36 5.74 4.75 -15.35
N GLY A 37 5.28 3.52 -15.06
CA GLY A 37 6.14 2.42 -14.65
C GLY A 37 6.78 2.62 -13.26
N LEU A 38 6.13 3.41 -12.40
CA LEU A 38 6.57 3.74 -11.04
C LEU A 38 5.84 2.94 -9.97
N TYR A 39 4.88 2.11 -10.39
CA TYR A 39 4.08 1.27 -9.53
C TYR A 39 3.67 0.03 -10.30
N ASP A 40 3.42 -1.06 -9.60
CA ASP A 40 3.00 -2.34 -10.17
C ASP A 40 1.79 -2.88 -9.39
N ARG A 41 0.82 -3.48 -10.10
CA ARG A 41 -0.37 -4.05 -9.45
C ARG A 41 -0.03 -5.18 -8.47
N ALA A 42 1.14 -5.81 -8.62
CA ALA A 42 1.62 -6.81 -7.69
C ALA A 42 1.78 -6.29 -6.24
N GLU A 43 1.94 -4.98 -6.03
CA GLU A 43 1.98 -4.37 -4.69
C GLU A 43 0.65 -4.48 -3.94
N ASP A 44 -0.47 -4.61 -4.66
CA ASP A 44 -1.82 -4.66 -4.09
C ASP A 44 -2.44 -6.07 -4.10
N ILE A 45 -1.84 -7.01 -4.84
CA ILE A 45 -2.37 -8.37 -4.99
C ILE A 45 -1.87 -9.24 -3.84
N ARG A 46 -2.82 -9.85 -3.11
CA ARG A 46 -2.48 -10.85 -2.09
C ARG A 46 -1.79 -12.05 -2.74
N GLY A 47 -0.64 -12.44 -2.20
CA GLY A 47 0.18 -13.51 -2.76
C GLY A 47 1.10 -13.05 -3.90
N ALA A 48 1.18 -11.75 -4.17
CA ALA A 48 2.23 -11.16 -4.98
C ALA A 48 2.97 -10.08 -4.18
N ARG A 49 4.18 -9.75 -4.61
CA ARG A 49 4.94 -8.61 -4.08
C ARG A 49 5.94 -8.13 -5.10
N VAL A 50 6.33 -6.86 -4.98
CA VAL A 50 7.47 -6.31 -5.69
C VAL A 50 8.68 -6.28 -4.76
N MET A 51 9.78 -6.87 -5.20
CA MET A 51 11.04 -6.92 -4.45
C MET A 51 12.18 -6.36 -5.28
N LEU A 52 13.12 -5.72 -4.60
CA LEU A 52 14.44 -5.44 -5.16
C LEU A 52 15.28 -6.70 -4.96
N GLU A 53 15.65 -7.38 -6.05
CA GLU A 53 16.67 -8.41 -6.01
C GLU A 53 18.04 -7.75 -6.02
N GLU A 54 18.80 -7.98 -4.95
CA GLU A 54 20.16 -7.50 -4.80
C GLU A 54 21.15 -8.49 -5.45
N GLY A 55 22.15 -7.96 -6.13
CA GLY A 55 23.17 -8.74 -6.82
C GLY A 55 24.07 -7.85 -7.68
N ASP A 56 24.91 -8.46 -8.51
CA ASP A 56 25.80 -7.73 -9.43
C ASP A 56 25.02 -6.81 -10.40
N LYS A 57 23.77 -7.16 -10.69
CA LYS A 57 22.82 -6.37 -11.45
C LYS A 57 21.50 -6.30 -10.69
N PRO A 58 21.28 -5.26 -9.86
CA PRO A 58 20.05 -5.15 -9.08
C PRO A 58 18.85 -4.96 -10.01
N ALA A 59 17.72 -5.59 -9.67
CA ALA A 59 16.50 -5.50 -10.47
C ALA A 59 15.26 -5.44 -9.58
N LEU A 60 14.28 -4.64 -9.99
CA LEU A 60 12.93 -4.75 -9.42
C LEU A 60 12.21 -5.90 -10.08
N VAL A 61 11.72 -6.82 -9.27
CA VAL A 61 11.05 -8.03 -9.72
C VAL A 61 9.71 -8.19 -9.06
N VAL A 62 8.80 -8.90 -9.73
CA VAL A 62 7.57 -9.40 -9.13
C VAL A 62 7.77 -10.83 -8.70
N GLN A 63 7.44 -11.09 -7.44
CA GLN A 63 7.41 -12.42 -6.86
C GLN A 63 5.97 -12.83 -6.57
N SER A 64 5.66 -14.10 -6.84
CA SER A 64 4.39 -14.73 -6.45
C SER A 64 4.64 -15.75 -5.36
N ASP A 65 3.72 -15.85 -4.41
CA ASP A 65 3.68 -16.94 -3.45
C ASP A 65 3.10 -18.18 -4.13
N ILE A 66 3.91 -19.22 -4.26
CA ILE A 66 3.53 -20.51 -4.84
C ILE A 66 3.30 -21.57 -3.74
N SER A 67 3.34 -21.18 -2.47
CA SER A 67 3.05 -22.10 -1.38
C SER A 67 1.57 -22.48 -1.36
N HIS A 68 1.30 -23.77 -1.23
CA HIS A 68 -0.07 -24.27 -1.07
C HIS A 68 -0.48 -24.41 0.40
N HIS A 69 0.49 -24.64 1.30
CA HIS A 69 0.31 -24.66 2.76
C HIS A 69 1.64 -24.32 3.47
N GLY A 70 1.59 -23.52 4.55
CA GLY A 70 2.76 -23.24 5.40
C GLY A 70 3.46 -21.91 5.13
N SER A 71 4.80 -21.90 5.25
CA SER A 71 5.63 -20.71 5.04
C SER A 71 5.64 -20.29 3.56
N PRO A 72 5.59 -18.98 3.26
CA PRO A 72 5.58 -18.50 1.89
C PRO A 72 6.79 -19.00 1.10
N LEU A 73 6.55 -19.49 -0.11
CA LEU A 73 7.60 -19.80 -1.08
C LEU A 73 7.46 -18.81 -2.23
N TRP A 74 8.41 -17.88 -2.31
CA TRP A 74 8.39 -16.81 -3.29
C TRP A 74 9.16 -17.23 -4.55
N GLU A 75 8.48 -17.14 -5.68
CA GLU A 75 9.08 -17.35 -7.00
C GLU A 75 9.04 -16.05 -7.79
N THR A 76 10.17 -15.67 -8.39
CA THR A 76 10.25 -14.51 -9.28
C THR A 76 9.59 -14.84 -10.60
N ILE A 77 8.47 -14.19 -10.89
CA ILE A 77 7.66 -14.46 -12.08
C ILE A 77 7.97 -13.50 -13.25
N ARG A 78 8.53 -12.31 -12.96
CA ARG A 78 9.01 -11.37 -13.98
C ARG A 78 9.88 -10.25 -13.40
N VAL A 79 10.70 -9.65 -14.27
CA VAL A 79 11.43 -8.41 -13.99
C VAL A 79 10.58 -7.21 -14.42
N ILE A 80 10.52 -6.18 -13.57
CA ILE A 80 9.92 -4.87 -13.87
C ILE A 80 10.93 -4.00 -14.59
N THR A 81 12.13 -3.85 -14.01
CA THR A 81 13.21 -3.02 -14.54
C THR A 81 14.53 -3.38 -13.86
N ASP A 82 15.63 -3.30 -14.61
CA ASP A 82 17.02 -3.37 -14.14
C ASP A 82 17.75 -2.01 -14.26
N ASP A 83 17.09 -0.99 -14.84
CA ASP A 83 17.60 0.39 -14.88
C ASP A 83 17.67 1.00 -13.46
N PRO A 84 18.87 1.36 -12.95
CA PRO A 84 19.03 1.92 -11.61
C PRO A 84 18.24 3.21 -11.38
N GLU A 85 18.10 4.07 -12.40
CA GLU A 85 17.33 5.30 -12.25
C GLU A 85 15.84 5.00 -12.10
N GLN A 86 15.30 4.10 -12.93
CA GLN A 86 13.92 3.68 -12.81
C GLN A 86 13.64 2.94 -11.50
N ILE A 87 14.58 2.13 -11.01
CA ILE A 87 14.49 1.50 -9.69
C ILE A 87 14.35 2.57 -8.60
N HIS A 88 15.21 3.59 -8.62
CA HIS A 88 15.15 4.67 -7.64
C HIS A 88 13.81 5.44 -7.70
N ARG A 89 13.35 5.78 -8.91
CA ARG A 89 12.06 6.46 -9.11
C ARG A 89 10.88 5.63 -8.61
N TYR A 90 10.88 4.32 -8.89
CA TYR A 90 9.86 3.39 -8.42
C TYR A 90 9.84 3.33 -6.89
N LEU A 91 10.99 3.14 -6.25
CA LEU A 91 11.10 3.05 -4.79
C LEU A 91 10.63 4.34 -4.11
N ALA A 92 11.01 5.50 -4.63
CA ALA A 92 10.53 6.79 -4.13
C ALA A 92 9.00 6.93 -4.25
N PHE A 93 8.43 6.57 -5.41
CA PHE A 93 6.98 6.60 -5.62
C PHE A 93 6.24 5.65 -4.67
N ARG A 94 6.77 4.44 -4.46
CA ARG A 94 6.22 3.46 -3.52
C ARG A 94 6.14 4.00 -2.09
N GLU A 95 7.15 4.74 -1.65
CA GLU A 95 7.12 5.37 -0.32
C GLU A 95 6.04 6.46 -0.21
N VAL A 96 5.80 7.24 -1.27
CA VAL A 96 4.68 8.20 -1.30
C VAL A 96 3.33 7.49 -1.18
N VAL A 97 3.12 6.39 -1.92
CA VAL A 97 1.89 5.59 -1.83
C VAL A 97 1.69 5.03 -0.41
N LYS A 98 2.74 4.48 0.21
CA LYS A 98 2.68 3.98 1.59
C LYS A 98 2.36 5.08 2.59
N MET A 99 2.99 6.25 2.46
CA MET A 99 2.75 7.39 3.33
C MET A 99 1.28 7.84 3.28
N ILE A 100 0.71 8.00 2.08
CA ILE A 100 -0.70 8.42 1.93
C ILE A 100 -1.64 7.36 2.51
N ARG A 101 -1.40 6.08 2.23
CA ARG A 101 -2.18 4.98 2.82
C ARG A 101 -2.14 5.01 4.35
N GLN A 102 -0.97 5.25 4.94
CA GLN A 102 -0.81 5.35 6.38
C GLN A 102 -1.61 6.54 6.96
N MET A 103 -1.60 7.69 6.28
CA MET A 103 -2.40 8.85 6.68
C MET A 103 -3.92 8.57 6.62
N GLU A 104 -4.39 7.81 5.63
CA GLU A 104 -5.79 7.39 5.52
C GLU A 104 -6.17 6.45 6.68
N ILE A 105 -5.33 5.45 6.98
CA ILE A 105 -5.53 4.55 8.11
C ILE A 105 -5.60 5.33 9.44
N GLU A 106 -4.70 6.29 9.66
CA GLU A 106 -4.68 7.11 10.88
C GLU A 106 -5.95 7.96 11.04
N ARG A 107 -6.49 8.47 9.93
CA ARG A 107 -7.75 9.22 9.92
C ARG A 107 -8.95 8.34 10.25
N GLU A 108 -8.97 7.12 9.71
CA GLU A 108 -10.06 6.16 9.95
C GLU A 108 -10.08 5.64 11.40
N HIS A 109 -8.92 5.42 12.00
CA HIS A 109 -8.83 4.81 13.33
C HIS A 109 -9.05 5.79 14.49
N GLY A 110 -8.98 7.11 14.26
CA GLY A 110 -9.19 8.14 15.28
C GLY A 110 -8.20 8.06 16.48
N PRO A 111 -8.24 9.00 17.43
CA PRO A 111 -7.49 8.84 18.68
C PRO A 111 -8.06 7.63 19.45
N ALA A 112 -7.18 6.75 19.91
CA ALA A 112 -7.56 5.61 20.73
C ALA A 112 -8.39 6.09 21.94
N PRO A 113 -9.52 5.43 22.30
CA PRO A 113 -10.23 5.77 23.51
C PRO A 113 -9.28 5.64 24.71
N GLU A 114 -9.18 6.70 25.52
CA GLU A 114 -8.42 6.66 26.78
C GLU A 114 -8.88 5.45 27.59
N LYS A 115 -7.95 4.53 27.86
CA LYS A 115 -8.25 3.38 28.73
C LYS A 115 -8.66 3.93 30.10
N PRO A 116 -9.85 3.57 30.63
CA PRO A 116 -10.20 3.91 32.00
C PRO A 116 -9.14 3.32 32.94
N LEU A 117 -8.53 4.17 33.77
CA LEU A 117 -7.66 3.75 34.85
C LEU A 117 -8.41 2.71 35.71
N SER A 118 -8.01 1.46 35.61
CA SER A 118 -8.63 0.38 36.38
C SER A 118 -8.34 0.60 37.86
N PRO A 119 -9.34 0.56 38.77
CA PRO A 119 -9.09 0.75 40.18
C PRO A 119 -8.25 -0.40 40.75
N LYS A 120 -7.17 -0.06 41.48
CA LYS A 120 -6.26 -1.00 42.14
C LYS A 120 -7.07 -1.98 43.00
N LYS A 121 -6.93 -3.28 42.73
CA LYS A 121 -7.44 -4.37 43.59
C LYS A 121 -6.88 -4.18 45.01
N LYS A 122 -7.76 -4.02 46.00
CA LYS A 122 -7.41 -4.14 47.42
C LYS A 122 -6.99 -5.58 47.68
N GLU A 123 -5.78 -5.76 48.21
CA GLU A 123 -5.28 -7.03 48.72
C GLU A 123 -6.21 -7.56 49.81
N ALA A 124 -6.67 -8.80 49.64
CA ALA A 124 -7.44 -9.52 50.65
C ALA A 124 -6.48 -9.99 51.75
N LYS A 125 -6.75 -9.56 52.99
CA LYS A 125 -6.09 -10.03 54.21
C LYS A 125 -6.29 -11.53 54.40
N GLY A 126 -5.24 -12.18 54.91
CA GLY A 126 -5.10 -13.63 55.07
C GLY A 126 -6.11 -14.30 56.00
N HIS A 127 -6.29 -15.60 55.77
CA HIS A 127 -6.90 -16.57 56.67
C HIS A 127 -5.81 -17.16 57.57
N GLU A 128 -5.94 -17.02 58.89
CA GLU A 128 -5.34 -17.95 59.86
C GLU A 128 -6.29 -19.12 60.11
N ARG A 129 -5.70 -20.30 60.33
CA ARG A 129 -6.36 -21.58 60.59
C ARG A 129 -6.68 -21.76 62.07
#